data_AF-A0A661HKE1-F1
#
_entry.id   AF-A0A661HKE1-F1
#
_cell.length_a   1.000
_cell.length_b   1.000
_cell.length_c   1.000
_cell.angle_alpha   90.00
_cell.angle_beta   90.00
_cell.angle_gamma   90.00
#
_symmetry.space_group_name_H-M   'P 1'
#
loop_
_entity.id
_entity.type
_entity.pdbx_description
1 polymer ?
#
loop_
_entity_poly.entity_id
_entity_poly.type
_entity_poly.pdbx_seq_one_letter_code
_entity_poly.pdbx_strand_id
1 'polypeptide(L)'
;MKIVFDKISVTAKPVEFVLQGVTLEGTLQKSGYHQVTLDALLSGCFDLDCDRCGETYNHNMENKLKLKLSDLVSEDKDDLDIIEFLDGEIDLSYILESEITSIKSTYHYCDICDNNDEDFEREY
;
A
#
# COMPACT_ATOMS: atom_id res chain seq x y z
N MET A 1 9.85 -3.80 8.07
CA MET A 1 10.53 -5.10 8.24
C MET A 1 11.39 -5.29 7.02
N LYS A 2 12.70 -5.54 7.18
CA LYS A 2 13.64 -5.62 6.06
C LYS A 2 14.03 -7.05 5.71
N ILE A 3 14.06 -7.39 4.42
CA ILE A 3 14.38 -8.71 3.89
C ILE A 3 15.37 -8.57 2.73
N VAL A 4 16.55 -9.17 2.86
CA VAL A 4 17.56 -9.19 1.78
C VAL A 4 17.07 -10.04 0.60
N PHE A 5 17.23 -9.55 -0.64
CA PHE A 5 16.80 -10.26 -1.87
C PHE A 5 17.33 -11.69 -1.96
N ASP A 6 18.58 -11.93 -1.53
CA ASP A 6 19.23 -13.25 -1.55
C ASP A 6 18.55 -14.30 -0.66
N LYS A 7 17.78 -13.88 0.35
CA LYS A 7 17.07 -14.79 1.25
C LYS A 7 15.72 -15.26 0.70
N ILE A 8 15.26 -14.65 -0.40
CA ILE A 8 13.98 -14.96 -1.04
C ILE A 8 14.18 -16.11 -2.02
N SER A 9 13.31 -17.11 -1.92
CA SER A 9 13.35 -18.30 -2.77
C SER A 9 12.48 -18.14 -4.00
N VAL A 10 12.73 -19.00 -4.99
CA VAL A 10 11.87 -19.18 -6.16
C VAL A 10 10.51 -19.77 -5.78
N THR A 11 10.42 -20.48 -4.66
CA THR A 11 9.14 -20.88 -4.05
C THR A 11 8.56 -19.71 -3.26
N ALA A 12 7.27 -19.43 -3.46
CA ALA A 12 6.54 -18.42 -2.70
C ALA A 12 6.63 -18.70 -1.20
N LYS A 13 7.07 -17.69 -0.43
CA LYS A 13 7.12 -17.75 1.03
C LYS A 13 6.09 -16.78 1.61
N PRO A 14 5.30 -17.21 2.60
CA PRO A 14 4.35 -16.33 3.25
C PRO A 14 5.08 -15.23 4.02
N VAL A 15 4.50 -14.03 4.00
CA VAL A 15 4.92 -12.88 4.77
C VAL A 15 3.70 -12.23 5.38
N GLU A 16 3.86 -11.77 6.62
CA GLU A 16 2.84 -11.02 7.35
C GLU A 16 3.53 -9.84 8.04
N PHE A 17 2.96 -8.65 7.88
CA PHE A 17 3.46 -7.45 8.52
C PHE A 17 2.31 -6.52 8.88
N VAL A 18 2.32 -5.98 10.10
CA VAL A 18 1.25 -5.11 10.61
C VAL A 18 1.83 -3.73 10.91
N LEU A 19 1.17 -2.68 10.42
CA LEU A 19 1.53 -1.29 10.66
C LEU A 19 0.27 -0.43 10.76
N GLN A 20 0.18 0.42 11.80
CA GLN A 20 -0.93 1.37 11.99
C GLN A 20 -2.35 0.75 11.89
N GLY A 21 -2.53 -0.49 12.35
CA GLY A 21 -3.84 -1.17 12.30
C GLY A 21 -4.17 -1.81 10.94
N VAL A 22 -3.24 -1.74 9.97
CA VAL A 22 -3.34 -2.42 8.68
C VAL A 22 -2.37 -3.60 8.64
N THR A 23 -2.88 -4.75 8.21
CA THR A 23 -2.15 -5.99 8.01
C THR A 23 -1.89 -6.20 6.52
N LEU A 24 -0.63 -6.42 6.18
CA LEU A 24 -0.19 -6.95 4.89
C LEU A 24 0.06 -8.44 5.06
N GLU A 25 -0.76 -9.26 4.42
CA GLU A 25 -0.62 -10.72 4.39
C GLU A 25 -0.46 -11.19 2.94
N GLY A 26 0.59 -11.94 2.65
CA GLY A 26 0.85 -12.33 1.26
C GLY A 26 2.03 -13.26 1.10
N THR A 27 2.60 -13.26 -0.10
CA THR A 27 3.78 -14.05 -0.42
C THR A 27 4.84 -13.23 -1.16
N LEU A 28 6.11 -13.56 -0.88
CA LEU A 28 7.26 -13.10 -1.64
C LEU A 28 7.83 -14.27 -2.44
N GLN A 29 8.10 -14.04 -3.72
CA GLN A 29 8.66 -15.04 -4.61
C GLN A 29 9.69 -14.41 -5.55
N LYS A 30 10.85 -15.05 -5.73
CA LYS A 30 11.80 -14.67 -6.79
C LYS A 30 11.16 -14.92 -8.17
N SER A 31 11.08 -13.88 -8.98
CA SER A 31 10.71 -13.94 -10.41
C SER A 31 11.94 -13.87 -11.32
N GLY A 32 13.06 -13.36 -10.80
CA GLY A 32 14.38 -13.33 -11.45
C GLY A 32 15.50 -13.29 -10.42
N TYR A 33 16.75 -13.15 -10.85
CA TYR A 33 17.87 -13.02 -9.90
C TYR A 33 17.78 -11.71 -9.09
N HIS A 34 17.44 -10.63 -9.78
CA HIS A 34 17.30 -9.26 -9.28
C HIS A 34 15.84 -8.81 -9.12
N GLN A 35 14.89 -9.75 -9.22
CA GLN A 35 13.46 -9.42 -9.19
C GLN A 35 12.68 -10.35 -8.28
N VAL A 36 11.79 -9.75 -7.51
CA VAL A 36 10.88 -10.41 -6.58
C VAL A 36 9.47 -9.91 -6.85
N THR A 37 8.49 -10.79 -6.75
CA THR A 37 7.07 -10.43 -6.78
C THR A 37 6.50 -10.51 -5.38
N LEU A 38 5.82 -9.44 -4.98
CA LEU A 38 4.93 -9.41 -3.82
C LEU A 38 3.50 -9.58 -4.32
N ASP A 39 2.79 -10.58 -3.78
CA ASP A 39 1.36 -10.77 -3.99
C ASP A 39 0.70 -10.85 -2.61
N ALA A 40 -0.03 -9.80 -2.24
CA ALA A 40 -0.53 -9.60 -0.88
C ALA A 40 -1.96 -9.03 -0.86
N LEU A 41 -2.63 -9.27 0.25
CA LEU A 41 -3.87 -8.63 0.64
C LEU A 41 -3.58 -7.68 1.80
N LEU A 42 -3.97 -6.43 1.65
CA LEU A 42 -3.98 -5.44 2.71
C LEU A 42 -5.36 -5.43 3.33
N SER A 43 -5.45 -5.56 4.65
CA SER A 43 -6.70 -5.50 5.38
C SER A 43 -6.52 -4.76 6.69
N GLY A 44 -7.50 -3.95 7.09
CA GLY A 44 -7.43 -3.23 8.35
C GLY A 44 -8.45 -2.12 8.45
N CYS A 45 -8.40 -1.41 9.57
CA CYS A 45 -9.20 -0.23 9.77
C CYS A 45 -8.37 0.90 10.39
N PHE A 46 -8.66 2.11 9.97
CA PHE A 46 -8.06 3.31 10.53
C PHE A 46 -9.02 4.49 10.40
N ASP A 47 -8.80 5.49 11.23
CA ASP A 47 -9.65 6.67 11.27
C ASP A 47 -9.24 7.65 10.16
N LEU A 48 -10.25 8.20 9.49
CA LEU A 48 -10.13 9.22 8.47
C LEU A 48 -11.05 10.39 8.82
N ASP A 49 -10.61 11.59 8.49
CA ASP A 49 -11.40 12.79 8.63
C ASP A 49 -12.10 13.08 7.30
N CYS A 50 -13.40 13.36 7.36
CA CYS A 50 -14.12 13.75 6.15
C CYS A 50 -13.65 15.11 5.65
N ASP A 51 -13.18 15.18 4.40
CA ASP A 51 -12.69 16.43 3.80
C ASP A 51 -13.78 17.51 3.65
N ARG A 52 -15.07 17.12 3.69
CA ARG A 52 -16.21 18.03 3.56
C ARG A 52 -16.69 18.59 4.91
N CYS A 53 -16.87 17.75 5.93
CA CYS A 53 -17.45 18.17 7.22
C CYS A 53 -16.49 18.12 8.42
N GLY A 54 -15.32 17.50 8.28
CA GLY A 54 -14.33 17.33 9.35
C GLY A 54 -14.69 16.28 10.40
N GLU A 55 -15.78 15.52 10.22
CA GLU A 55 -16.11 14.40 11.11
C GLU A 55 -15.15 13.23 10.89
N THR A 56 -14.59 12.71 11.97
CA THR A 56 -13.77 11.51 11.95
C THR A 56 -14.65 10.27 11.87
N TYR A 57 -14.35 9.38 10.95
CA TYR A 57 -15.04 8.11 10.78
C TYR A 57 -14.06 6.96 10.57
N ASN A 58 -14.51 5.75 10.88
CA ASN A 58 -13.68 4.57 10.74
C ASN A 58 -13.75 4.04 9.30
N HIS A 59 -12.61 3.99 8.63
CA HIS A 59 -12.49 3.46 7.28
C HIS A 59 -11.94 2.04 7.30
N ASN A 60 -12.72 1.10 6.79
CA ASN A 60 -12.28 -0.28 6.57
C ASN A 60 -11.66 -0.39 5.18
N MET A 61 -10.44 -0.91 5.11
CA MET A 61 -9.75 -1.18 3.85
C MET A 61 -9.59 -2.69 3.63
N GLU A 62 -9.83 -3.12 2.40
CA GLU A 62 -9.44 -4.44 1.90
C GLU A 62 -9.00 -4.28 0.44
N ASN A 63 -7.69 -4.36 0.19
CA ASN A 63 -7.10 -4.09 -1.12
C ASN A 63 -6.08 -5.17 -1.50
N LYS A 64 -6.10 -5.61 -2.76
CA LYS A 64 -5.06 -6.49 -3.30
C LYS A 64 -3.87 -5.66 -3.75
N LEU A 65 -2.68 -6.02 -3.30
CA LEU A 65 -1.43 -5.40 -3.65
C LEU A 65 -0.54 -6.40 -4.39
N LYS A 66 -0.25 -6.10 -5.65
CA LYS A 66 0.69 -6.88 -6.45
C LYS A 66 1.77 -5.97 -7.00
N LEU A 67 3.01 -6.19 -6.55
CA LEU A 67 4.14 -5.34 -6.87
C LEU A 67 5.31 -6.17 -7.40
N LYS A 68 6.09 -5.57 -8.30
CA LYS A 68 7.41 -6.04 -8.68
C LYS A 68 8.43 -5.27 -7.85
N LEU A 69 9.40 -5.98 -7.31
CA LEU A 69 10.46 -5.41 -6.48
C LEU A 69 11.79 -5.73 -7.17
N SER A 70 12.65 -4.73 -7.33
CA SER A 70 13.94 -4.86 -8.00
C SER A 70 15.06 -4.31 -7.12
N ASP A 71 16.22 -4.96 -7.08
CA ASP A 71 17.44 -4.42 -6.46
C ASP A 71 18.34 -3.67 -7.48
N LEU A 72 17.88 -3.58 -8.73
CA LEU A 72 18.49 -2.80 -9.79
C LEU A 72 17.53 -1.72 -10.28
N VAL A 73 18.09 -0.68 -10.90
CA VAL A 73 17.32 0.35 -11.62
C VAL A 73 16.61 -0.32 -12.80
N SER A 74 15.31 -0.08 -12.92
CA SER A 74 14.53 -0.56 -14.07
C SER A 74 15.00 0.15 -15.34
N GLU A 75 15.36 -0.63 -16.36
CA GLU A 75 15.67 -0.10 -17.69
C GLU A 75 14.41 0.40 -18.40
N ASP A 76 13.26 -0.18 -18.04
CA ASP A 76 11.96 0.18 -18.57
C ASP A 76 11.30 1.20 -17.64
N LYS A 77 11.27 2.46 -18.09
CA LYS A 77 10.69 3.58 -17.34
C LYS A 77 9.16 3.60 -17.40
N ASP A 78 8.55 2.76 -18.23
CA ASP A 78 7.11 2.72 -18.40
C ASP A 78 6.43 1.69 -17.46
N ASP A 79 7.20 0.81 -16.80
CA ASP A 79 6.68 -0.15 -15.81
C ASP A 79 6.56 0.50 -14.43
N LEU A 80 5.45 1.21 -14.21
CA LEU A 80 5.16 1.97 -12.99
C LEU A 80 4.92 1.08 -11.75
N ASP A 81 4.77 -0.22 -11.91
CA ASP A 81 4.47 -1.18 -10.84
C ASP A 81 5.74 -1.81 -10.23
N ILE A 82 6.92 -1.22 -10.50
CA ILE A 82 8.21 -1.64 -9.94
C ILE A 82 8.65 -0.70 -8.82
N ILE A 83 8.98 -1.26 -7.66
CA ILE A 83 9.68 -0.56 -6.59
C ILE A 83 11.16 -0.98 -6.57
N GLU A 84 12.04 0.01 -6.59
CA GLU A 84 13.49 -0.18 -6.63
C GLU A 84 14.11 -0.05 -5.23
N PHE A 85 14.71 -1.14 -4.73
CA PHE A 85 15.44 -1.23 -3.46
C PHE A 85 16.93 -1.38 -3.73
N LEU A 86 17.58 -0.26 -4.07
CA LEU A 86 18.99 -0.23 -4.51
C LEU A 86 20.00 -0.56 -3.40
N ASP A 87 19.56 -0.69 -2.15
CA ASP A 87 20.35 -1.20 -1.02
C ASP A 87 20.30 -2.74 -0.90
N GLY A 88 19.55 -3.42 -1.77
CA GLY A 88 19.39 -4.87 -1.78
C GLY A 88 18.50 -5.42 -0.68
N GLU A 89 17.75 -4.56 0.02
CA GLU A 89 16.86 -4.93 1.12
C GLU A 89 15.42 -4.46 0.85
N ILE A 90 14.49 -5.41 0.72
CA ILE A 90 13.06 -5.11 0.64
C ILE A 90 12.58 -4.64 2.00
N ASP A 91 12.06 -3.41 2.09
CA ASP A 91 11.43 -2.88 3.30
C ASP A 91 9.90 -2.91 3.20
N LEU A 92 9.29 -3.91 3.85
CA LEU A 92 7.83 -4.04 3.93
C LEU A 92 7.18 -2.90 4.71
N SER A 93 7.91 -2.22 5.61
CA SER A 93 7.37 -1.07 6.32
C SER A 93 7.18 0.11 5.37
N TYR A 94 8.17 0.36 4.53
CA TYR A 94 8.09 1.40 3.49
C TYR A 94 6.92 1.14 2.54
N ILE A 95 6.77 -0.10 2.05
CA ILE A 95 5.66 -0.46 1.15
C ILE A 95 4.31 -0.19 1.84
N LEU A 96 4.10 -0.74 3.04
CA LEU A 96 2.82 -0.59 3.73
C LEU A 96 2.53 0.87 4.13
N GLU A 97 3.53 1.62 4.55
CA GLU A 97 3.40 3.05 4.86
C GLU A 97 3.06 3.89 3.63
N SER A 98 3.66 3.58 2.47
CA SER A 98 3.34 4.21 1.19
C SER A 98 1.87 3.96 0.80
N GLU A 99 1.37 2.74 0.95
CA GLU A 99 -0.03 2.40 0.65
C GLU A 99 -1.00 3.13 1.58
N ILE A 100 -0.73 3.11 2.90
CA ILE A 100 -1.54 3.84 3.88
C ILE A 100 -1.56 5.35 3.56
N THR A 101 -0.40 5.91 3.22
CA THR A 101 -0.27 7.34 2.89
C THR A 101 -1.01 7.67 1.60
N SER A 102 -0.93 6.80 0.60
CA SER A 102 -1.65 6.94 -0.67
C SER A 102 -3.15 6.95 -0.45
N ILE A 103 -3.67 6.04 0.38
CA ILE A 103 -5.08 6.05 0.76
C ILE A 103 -5.41 7.35 1.50
N LYS A 104 -4.68 7.70 2.57
CA LYS A 104 -4.95 8.94 3.34
C LYS A 104 -4.88 10.23 2.51
N SER A 105 -4.20 10.22 1.37
CA SER A 105 -4.04 11.38 0.50
C SER A 105 -5.15 11.52 -0.55
N THR A 106 -6.05 10.53 -0.70
CA THR A 106 -7.24 10.68 -1.54
C THR A 106 -8.33 11.48 -0.83
N TYR A 107 -9.31 11.95 -1.58
CA TYR A 107 -10.51 12.56 -0.98
C TYR A 107 -11.37 11.51 -0.28
N HIS A 108 -11.82 11.85 0.91
CA HIS A 108 -12.56 11.00 1.83
C HIS A 108 -13.83 11.70 2.30
N TYR A 109 -14.97 11.10 1.97
CA TYR A 109 -16.27 11.57 2.40
C TYR A 109 -16.88 10.56 3.36
N CYS A 110 -17.40 11.04 4.49
CA CYS A 110 -18.25 10.22 5.33
C CYS A 110 -19.57 9.93 4.61
N ASP A 111 -20.28 8.89 5.05
CA ASP A 111 -21.54 8.44 4.44
C ASP A 111 -22.57 9.58 4.31
N ILE A 112 -22.56 10.56 5.22
CA ILE A 112 -23.48 11.70 5.19
C ILE A 112 -23.14 12.67 4.05
N CYS A 113 -21.85 12.86 3.78
CA CYS A 113 -21.33 13.80 2.78
C CYS A 113 -21.33 13.21 1.38
N ASP A 114 -21.12 11.90 1.24
CA ASP A 114 -21.11 11.19 -0.04
C ASP A 114 -22.52 11.03 -0.63
N ASN A 115 -23.54 10.89 0.24
CA ASN A 115 -24.94 10.74 -0.16
C ASN A 115 -25.72 12.06 -0.28
N ASN A 116 -25.05 13.21 -0.17
CA ASN A 116 -25.66 14.53 -0.35
C ASN A 116 -25.14 15.21 -1.61
N ASP A 117 -25.99 15.24 -2.64
CA ASP A 117 -25.84 16.03 -3.88
C ASP A 117 -26.12 17.53 -3.66
N GLU A 118 -26.43 17.96 -2.42
CA GLU A 118 -26.56 19.38 -2.12
C GLU A 118 -25.18 20.05 -2.19
N ASP A 119 -24.99 20.92 -3.19
CA ASP A 119 -23.88 21.85 -3.30
C ASP A 119 -23.79 22.68 -2.01
N PHE A 120 -22.96 22.23 -1.07
CA PHE A 120 -22.64 22.94 0.16
C PHE A 120 -21.67 24.09 -0.17
N GLU A 121 -22.16 25.14 -0.84
CA GLU A 121 -21.50 26.44 -0.85
C GLU A 121 -21.67 27.07 0.54
N ARG A 122 -20.72 26.83 1.44
CA ARG A 122 -20.54 27.68 2.63
C ARG A 122 -19.60 28.81 2.27
N GLU A 123 -20.16 29.90 1.75
CA GLU A 123 -19.47 31.19 1.72
C GLU A 123 -19.25 31.68 3.17
N TYR A 124 -18.01 32.08 3.47
CA TYR A 124 -17.63 32.76 4.72
C TYR A 124 -17.71 34.28 4.56
#